data_AF-N8YCG4-F1
#
_entry.id   AF-N8YCG4-F1
#
_cell.length_a   1.000
_cell.length_b   1.000
_cell.length_c   1.000
_cell.angle_alpha   90.00
_cell.angle_beta   90.00
_cell.angle_gamma   90.00
#
_symmetry.space_group_name_H-M   'P 1'
#
loop_
_entity.id
_entity.type
_entity.pdbx_description
1 polymer ?
#
loop_
_entity_poly.entity_id
_entity_poly.type
_entity_poly.pdbx_seq_one_letter_code
_entity_poly.pdbx_strand_id
1 'polypeptide(L)'
;MAGTNKLVHFQQTVEWFGNTDWGLGLPFPMLLATLATSVEIIGAILLALGFLTRLISIPLIITMLVAIVTVHLPNGWQAIADSNAPFASAQVLASTEKLEKARQILETCGNYDWLTSSGSFVILNNGIEFAVTYLVMLLALIVLGGGRYLSLDYCVKRLFLKEKV
;
A
#
# COMPACT_ATOMS: atom_id res chain seq x y z
N MET A 1 -11.00 -2.29 5.05
CA MET A 1 -9.58 -1.85 4.92
C MET A 1 -8.76 -3.07 4.52
N ALA A 2 -7.59 -2.91 3.88
CA ALA A 2 -6.80 -4.07 3.45
C ALA A 2 -6.42 -5.01 4.61
N GLY A 3 -6.07 -4.46 5.79
CA GLY A 3 -5.76 -5.24 6.99
C GLY A 3 -6.90 -6.10 7.53
N THR A 4 -8.15 -5.65 7.47
CA THR A 4 -9.30 -6.48 7.93
C THR A 4 -9.51 -7.69 7.03
N ASN A 5 -9.25 -7.58 5.73
CA ASN A 5 -9.28 -8.71 4.81
C ASN A 5 -8.14 -9.69 5.12
N LYS A 6 -6.94 -9.19 5.46
CA LYS A 6 -5.81 -10.04 5.88
C LYS A 6 -6.07 -10.78 7.19
N LEU A 7 -6.80 -10.20 8.15
CA LEU A 7 -7.19 -10.93 9.36
C LEU A 7 -8.13 -12.09 9.06
N VAL A 8 -9.13 -11.86 8.20
CA VAL A 8 -10.09 -12.91 7.81
C VAL A 8 -9.39 -14.03 7.04
N HIS A 9 -8.40 -13.69 6.23
CA HIS A 9 -7.63 -14.61 5.38
C HIS A 9 -6.18 -14.78 5.86
N PHE A 10 -5.97 -14.80 7.18
CA PHE A 10 -4.62 -14.76 7.75
C PHE A 10 -3.77 -15.95 7.30
N GLN A 11 -4.36 -17.15 7.29
CA GLN A 11 -3.69 -18.37 6.86
C GLN A 11 -3.19 -18.28 5.41
N GLN A 12 -4.00 -17.71 4.51
CA GLN A 12 -3.61 -17.50 3.10
C GLN A 12 -2.47 -16.49 2.97
N THR A 13 -2.45 -15.47 3.84
CA THR A 13 -1.34 -14.50 3.89
C THR A 13 -0.05 -15.17 4.35
N VAL A 14 -0.11 -16.02 5.37
CA VAL A 14 1.04 -16.81 5.85
C VAL A 14 1.56 -17.74 4.76
N GLU A 15 0.67 -18.44 4.05
CA GLU A 15 1.03 -19.32 2.94
C GLU A 15 1.69 -18.55 1.79
N TRP A 16 1.12 -17.41 1.39
CA TRP A 16 1.71 -16.55 0.37
C TRP A 16 3.07 -15.98 0.79
N PHE A 17 3.27 -15.66 2.06
CA PHE A 17 4.56 -15.18 2.55
C PHE A 17 5.63 -16.27 2.47
N GLY A 18 5.28 -17.54 2.74
CA GLY A 18 6.24 -18.64 2.84
C GLY A 18 6.49 -19.41 1.54
N ASN A 19 5.56 -19.40 0.60
CA ASN A 19 5.68 -20.19 -0.63
C ASN A 19 6.70 -19.58 -1.60
N THR A 20 7.63 -20.39 -2.13
CA THR A 20 8.67 -19.95 -3.08
C THR A 20 8.26 -20.02 -4.55
N ASP A 21 7.23 -20.81 -4.88
CA ASP A 21 6.82 -21.09 -6.26
C ASP A 21 5.87 -20.01 -6.78
N TRP A 22 4.95 -19.56 -5.92
CA TRP A 22 3.92 -18.56 -6.26
C TRP A 22 3.79 -17.43 -5.23
N GLY A 23 4.57 -17.48 -4.15
CA GLY A 23 4.57 -16.50 -3.07
C GLY A 23 5.86 -15.68 -2.99
N LEU A 24 6.17 -15.19 -1.78
CA LEU A 24 7.35 -14.36 -1.54
C LEU A 24 8.60 -15.13 -1.07
N GLY A 25 8.44 -16.39 -0.63
CA GLY A 25 9.55 -17.19 -0.11
C GLY A 25 10.27 -16.59 1.11
N LEU A 26 9.56 -15.84 1.96
CA LEU A 26 10.14 -15.16 3.12
C LEU A 26 10.42 -16.12 4.28
N PRO A 27 11.49 -15.89 5.06
CA PRO A 27 11.75 -16.63 6.28
C PRO A 27 10.72 -16.27 7.37
N PHE A 28 10.38 -17.24 8.22
CA PHE A 28 9.42 -17.06 9.32
C PHE A 28 8.07 -16.43 8.90
N PRO A 29 7.36 -17.02 7.91
CA PRO A 29 6.18 -16.41 7.30
C PRO A 29 5.05 -16.11 8.31
N MET A 30 4.87 -16.98 9.30
CA MET A 30 3.89 -16.78 10.37
C MET A 30 4.18 -15.51 11.18
N LEU A 31 5.44 -15.28 11.53
CA LEU A 31 5.87 -14.11 12.29
C LEU A 31 5.69 -12.84 11.45
N LEU A 32 6.20 -12.84 10.21
CA LEU A 32 6.12 -11.68 9.34
C LEU A 32 4.68 -11.31 8.97
N ALA A 33 3.83 -12.30 8.68
CA ALA A 33 2.41 -12.06 8.40
C ALA A 33 1.68 -11.49 9.63
N THR A 34 1.98 -12.01 10.83
CA THR A 34 1.43 -11.49 12.10
C THR A 34 1.84 -10.04 12.27
N LEU A 35 3.14 -9.74 12.20
CA LEU A 35 3.67 -8.39 12.36
C LEU A 35 3.08 -7.43 11.34
N ALA A 36 3.07 -7.78 10.06
CA ALA A 36 2.52 -6.95 9.00
C ALA A 36 1.04 -6.65 9.24
N THR A 37 0.24 -7.67 9.57
CA THR A 37 -1.20 -7.53 9.79
C THR A 37 -1.50 -6.71 11.04
N SER A 38 -0.79 -6.96 12.15
CA SER A 38 -0.96 -6.21 13.40
C SER A 38 -0.57 -4.74 13.22
N VAL A 39 0.57 -4.47 12.59
CA VAL A 39 1.05 -3.10 12.33
C VAL A 39 0.10 -2.36 11.40
N GLU A 40 -0.45 -3.01 10.37
CA GLU A 40 -1.39 -2.37 9.46
C GLU A 40 -2.68 -1.94 10.16
N ILE A 41 -3.22 -2.77 11.06
CA ILE A 41 -4.50 -2.51 11.71
C ILE A 41 -4.35 -1.54 12.87
N ILE A 42 -3.41 -1.81 13.77
CA ILE A 42 -3.11 -0.92 14.89
C ILE A 42 -2.61 0.42 14.34
N GLY A 43 -1.79 0.37 13.29
CA GLY A 43 -1.30 1.53 12.57
C GLY A 43 -2.40 2.40 12.01
N ALA A 44 -3.35 1.81 11.27
CA ALA A 44 -4.48 2.54 10.72
C ALA A 44 -5.31 3.22 11.83
N ILE A 45 -5.58 2.53 12.94
CA ILE A 45 -6.34 3.10 14.06
C ILE A 45 -5.57 4.25 14.72
N LEU A 46 -4.30 4.05 15.05
CA LEU A 46 -3.47 5.05 15.70
C LEU A 46 -3.26 6.29 14.83
N LEU A 47 -3.01 6.11 13.53
CA LEU A 47 -2.90 7.22 12.59
C LEU A 47 -4.22 7.97 12.42
N ALA A 48 -5.35 7.26 12.31
CA ALA A 48 -6.66 7.88 12.18
C ALA A 48 -7.03 8.74 13.40
N LEU A 49 -6.67 8.27 14.60
CA LEU A 49 -6.86 9.03 15.85
C LEU A 49 -5.79 10.12 16.05
N GLY A 50 -4.74 10.13 15.24
CA GLY A 50 -3.57 10.97 15.45
C GLY A 50 -2.92 10.73 16.82
N PHE A 51 -2.86 9.46 17.25
CA PHE A 51 -2.26 9.03 18.52
C PHE A 51 -0.98 8.22 18.27
N LEU A 52 0.07 8.49 19.06
CA LEU A 52 1.42 7.95 18.92
C LEU A 52 1.93 7.97 17.48
N THR A 53 1.59 9.03 16.74
CA THR A 53 1.78 9.13 15.28
C THR A 53 3.22 8.90 14.85
N ARG A 54 4.18 9.44 15.61
CA ARG A 54 5.61 9.26 15.36
C ARG A 54 6.08 7.84 15.61
N LEU A 55 5.62 7.22 16.71
CA LEU A 55 6.03 5.88 17.08
C LEU A 55 5.47 4.84 16.12
N ILE A 56 4.19 4.97 15.75
CA ILE A 56 3.53 4.01 14.85
C ILE A 56 4.00 4.14 13.39
N SER A 57 4.52 5.31 13.00
CA SER A 57 5.11 5.49 11.68
C SER A 57 6.36 4.63 11.48
N ILE A 58 7.13 4.33 12.52
CA ILE A 58 8.36 3.51 12.43
C ILE A 58 8.07 2.09 11.93
N PRO A 59 7.22 1.27 12.58
CA PRO A 59 6.91 -0.05 12.08
C PRO A 59 6.17 -0.03 10.73
N LEU A 60 5.36 1.01 10.44
CA LEU A 60 4.73 1.19 9.12
C LEU A 60 5.76 1.48 8.02
N ILE A 61 6.82 2.23 8.32
CA ILE A 61 7.94 2.42 7.38
C ILE A 61 8.61 1.09 7.07
N ILE A 62 8.84 0.26 8.10
CA ILE A 62 9.45 -1.07 7.92
C ILE A 62 8.58 -1.94 7.00
N THR A 63 7.26 -1.95 7.18
CA THR A 63 6.37 -2.73 6.30
C THR A 63 6.38 -2.22 4.86
N MET A 64 6.44 -0.90 4.64
CA MET A 64 6.60 -0.34 3.29
C MET A 64 7.94 -0.72 2.65
N LEU A 65 9.04 -0.66 3.40
CA LEU A 65 10.36 -1.05 2.89
C LEU A 65 10.41 -2.53 2.48
N VAL A 66 9.86 -3.42 3.32
CA VAL A 66 9.76 -4.85 2.98
C VAL A 66 8.92 -5.02 1.71
N ALA A 67 7.73 -4.43 1.65
CA ALA A 67 6.85 -4.55 0.47
C ALA A 67 7.50 -4.00 -0.81
N ILE A 68 8.20 -2.87 -0.73
CA ILE A 68 8.95 -2.29 -1.85
C ILE A 68 9.94 -3.33 -2.38
N VAL A 69 10.81 -3.86 -1.52
CA VAL A 69 11.92 -4.73 -1.95
C VAL A 69 11.43 -6.09 -2.43
N THR A 70 10.42 -6.67 -1.77
CA THR A 70 10.05 -8.08 -2.00
C THR A 70 8.92 -8.26 -3.00
N VAL A 71 8.02 -7.28 -3.15
CA VAL A 71 6.80 -7.41 -3.98
C VAL A 71 6.84 -6.49 -5.20
N HIS A 72 7.17 -5.22 -4.99
CA HIS A 72 6.89 -4.17 -5.97
C HIS A 72 8.09 -3.81 -6.85
N LEU A 73 9.32 -3.91 -6.33
CA LEU A 73 10.54 -3.52 -7.03
C LEU A 73 10.73 -4.25 -8.37
N PRO A 74 10.46 -5.57 -8.50
CA PRO A 74 10.59 -6.27 -9.77
C PRO A 74 9.67 -5.72 -10.89
N ASN A 75 8.54 -5.11 -10.53
CA ASN A 75 7.59 -4.56 -11.48
C ASN A 75 8.00 -3.16 -12.00
N GLY A 76 9.01 -2.53 -11.40
CA GLY A 76 9.46 -1.18 -11.73
C GLY A 76 8.70 -0.08 -10.99
N TRP A 77 8.76 1.14 -11.52
CA TRP A 77 8.21 2.33 -10.85
C TRP A 77 6.67 2.32 -10.80
N GLN A 78 6.03 2.24 -11.95
CA GLN A 78 4.61 2.60 -12.09
C GLN A 78 3.67 1.56 -11.48
N ALA A 79 2.68 2.03 -10.71
CA ALA A 79 1.63 1.16 -10.19
C ALA A 79 0.58 0.84 -11.26
N ILE A 80 0.17 1.84 -12.03
CA ILE A 80 -0.72 1.70 -13.19
C ILE A 80 0.14 1.83 -14.45
N ALA A 81 0.01 0.89 -15.38
CA ALA A 81 0.85 0.89 -16.57
C ALA A 81 0.46 2.02 -17.53
N ASP A 82 1.37 2.98 -17.73
CA ASP A 82 1.29 4.04 -18.73
C ASP A 82 2.63 4.16 -19.48
N SER A 83 2.62 3.82 -20.77
CA SER A 83 3.80 3.86 -21.62
C SER A 83 4.33 5.26 -21.90
N ASN A 84 3.51 6.30 -21.71
CA ASN A 84 3.93 7.69 -21.90
C ASN A 84 4.48 8.32 -20.61
N ALA A 85 4.24 7.68 -19.46
CA ALA A 85 4.70 8.20 -18.19
C ALA A 85 6.22 7.98 -18.00
N PRO A 86 6.91 8.86 -17.24
CA PRO A 86 8.31 8.68 -16.90
C PRO A 86 8.57 7.31 -16.26
N PHE A 87 9.78 6.77 -16.48
CA PHE A 87 10.24 5.50 -15.88
C PHE A 87 9.40 4.26 -16.26
N ALA A 88 8.80 4.25 -17.47
CA ALA A 88 8.14 3.07 -18.00
C ALA A 88 9.12 1.89 -18.13
N SER A 89 8.83 0.79 -17.43
CA SER A 89 9.61 -0.45 -17.53
C SER A 89 9.27 -1.21 -18.81
N ALA A 90 10.09 -2.20 -19.18
CA ALA A 90 9.78 -3.07 -20.33
C ALA A 90 8.42 -3.76 -20.19
N GLN A 91 8.02 -4.10 -18.96
CA GLN A 91 6.70 -4.68 -18.65
C GLN A 91 5.57 -3.68 -18.93
N VAL A 92 5.76 -2.41 -18.58
CA VAL A 92 4.80 -1.33 -18.87
C VAL A 92 4.68 -1.11 -20.38
N LEU A 93 5.79 -1.07 -21.12
CA LEU A 93 5.76 -0.90 -22.57
C LEU A 93 5.02 -2.05 -23.27
N ALA A 94 5.23 -3.29 -22.82
CA ALA A 94 4.51 -4.46 -23.32
C ALA A 94 3.02 -4.49 -22.91
N SER A 95 2.60 -3.67 -21.95
CA SER A 95 1.20 -3.62 -21.50
C SER A 95 0.30 -2.87 -22.48
N THR A 96 0.83 -1.92 -23.26
CA THR A 96 0.05 -1.12 -24.22
C THR A 96 -0.66 -2.00 -25.26
N GLU A 97 0.09 -2.88 -25.92
CA GLU A 97 -0.50 -3.80 -26.91
C GLU A 97 -1.56 -4.72 -26.28
N LYS A 98 -1.30 -5.22 -25.06
CA LYS A 98 -2.21 -6.10 -24.33
C LYS A 98 -3.51 -5.39 -23.96
N LEU A 99 -3.42 -4.15 -23.49
CA LEU A 99 -4.58 -3.34 -23.13
C LEU A 99 -5.44 -3.03 -24.36
N GLU A 100 -4.80 -2.74 -25.49
CA GLU A 100 -5.49 -2.43 -26.73
C GLU A 100 -6.22 -3.65 -27.28
N LYS A 101 -5.60 -4.83 -27.21
CA LYS A 101 -6.27 -6.09 -27.56
C LYS A 101 -7.42 -6.42 -26.62
N ALA A 102 -7.26 -6.19 -25.32
CA ALA A 102 -8.34 -6.38 -24.37
C ALA A 102 -9.53 -5.47 -24.67
N ARG A 103 -9.30 -4.18 -24.94
CA ARG A 103 -10.34 -3.23 -25.34
C ARG A 103 -11.06 -3.66 -26.61
N GLN A 104 -10.31 -4.06 -27.65
CA GLN A 104 -10.88 -4.55 -28.90
C GLN A 104 -11.86 -5.71 -28.68
N ILE A 105 -11.51 -6.67 -27.80
CA ILE A 105 -12.37 -7.80 -27.48
C ILE A 105 -13.62 -7.34 -26.73
N LEU A 106 -13.48 -6.43 -25.77
CA LEU A 106 -14.61 -5.92 -24.98
C LEU A 106 -15.57 -5.09 -25.83
N GLU A 107 -15.07 -4.34 -26.82
CA GLU A 107 -15.88 -3.61 -27.79
C GLU A 107 -16.63 -4.56 -28.74
N THR A 108 -16.01 -5.68 -29.14
CA THR A 108 -16.60 -6.62 -30.10
C THR A 108 -17.61 -7.57 -29.44
N CYS A 109 -17.34 -7.99 -28.20
CA CYS A 109 -18.06 -9.09 -27.55
C CYS A 109 -18.85 -8.67 -26.30
N GLY A 110 -18.65 -7.45 -25.78
CA GLY A 110 -19.24 -6.98 -24.53
C GLY A 110 -20.13 -5.75 -24.70
N ASN A 111 -20.86 -5.40 -23.64
CA ASN A 111 -21.52 -4.10 -23.54
C ASN A 111 -20.49 -3.06 -23.07
N TYR A 112 -19.71 -2.53 -24.00
CA TYR A 112 -18.59 -1.64 -23.71
C TYR A 112 -19.01 -0.36 -22.98
N ASP A 113 -20.16 0.23 -23.34
CA ASP A 113 -20.69 1.43 -22.70
C ASP A 113 -20.97 1.19 -21.21
N TRP A 114 -21.60 0.06 -20.88
CA TRP A 114 -21.83 -0.31 -19.48
C TRP A 114 -20.51 -0.61 -18.76
N LEU A 115 -19.61 -1.36 -19.40
CA LEU A 115 -18.33 -1.77 -18.82
C LEU A 115 -17.40 -0.59 -18.51
N THR A 116 -17.46 0.47 -19.31
CA THR A 116 -16.62 1.67 -19.15
C THR A 116 -17.33 2.82 -18.44
N SER A 117 -18.58 2.65 -18.02
CA SER A 117 -19.39 3.69 -17.36
C SER A 117 -18.77 4.24 -16.07
N SER A 118 -17.91 3.45 -15.41
CA SER A 118 -17.22 3.82 -14.16
C SER A 118 -15.75 4.23 -14.37
N GLY A 119 -15.24 4.18 -15.61
CA GLY A 119 -13.85 4.47 -15.95
C GLY A 119 -13.30 3.57 -17.06
N SER A 120 -12.15 3.96 -17.61
CA SER A 120 -11.46 3.15 -18.62
C SER A 120 -10.71 1.99 -17.97
N PHE A 121 -10.59 0.88 -18.71
CA PHE A 121 -9.75 -0.23 -18.29
C PHE A 121 -8.28 0.16 -18.31
N VAL A 122 -7.56 -0.28 -17.29
CA VAL A 122 -6.12 -0.09 -17.12
C VAL A 122 -5.48 -1.41 -16.68
N ILE A 123 -4.21 -1.60 -17.03
CA ILE A 123 -3.42 -2.72 -16.51
C ILE A 123 -2.72 -2.26 -15.23
N LEU A 124 -2.99 -2.95 -14.13
CA LEU A 124 -2.26 -2.75 -12.89
C LEU A 124 -0.88 -3.41 -13.00
N ASN A 125 0.18 -2.61 -13.06
CA ASN A 125 1.56 -3.08 -13.10
C ASN A 125 2.10 -3.40 -11.69
N ASN A 126 1.49 -2.83 -10.65
CA ASN A 126 1.84 -3.08 -9.24
C ASN A 126 3.30 -2.72 -8.89
N GLY A 127 3.83 -1.65 -9.49
CA GLY A 127 5.15 -1.07 -9.18
C GLY A 127 5.22 -0.33 -7.84
N ILE A 128 6.40 0.24 -7.56
CA ILE A 128 6.77 0.81 -6.25
C ILE A 128 6.13 2.18 -5.93
N GLU A 129 5.55 2.86 -6.91
CA GLU A 129 5.03 4.25 -6.81
C GLU A 129 4.19 4.51 -5.55
N PHE A 130 3.15 3.73 -5.30
CA PHE A 130 2.30 3.93 -4.13
C PHE A 130 3.03 3.64 -2.81
N ALA A 131 3.84 2.58 -2.77
CA ALA A 131 4.59 2.22 -1.57
C ALA A 131 5.64 3.29 -1.21
N VAL A 132 6.33 3.86 -2.20
CA VAL A 132 7.27 4.99 -2.00
C VAL A 132 6.52 6.24 -1.57
N THR A 133 5.35 6.53 -2.16
CA THR A 133 4.54 7.68 -1.76
C THR A 133 4.13 7.58 -0.28
N TYR A 134 3.64 6.42 0.16
CA TYR A 134 3.29 6.19 1.56
C TYR A 134 4.52 6.23 2.47
N LEU A 135 5.66 5.69 2.04
CA LEU A 135 6.91 5.79 2.77
C LEU A 135 7.30 7.25 3.03
N VAL A 136 7.24 8.11 2.01
CA VAL A 136 7.53 9.56 2.14
C VAL A 136 6.54 10.23 3.10
N MET A 137 5.25 9.90 3.00
CA MET A 137 4.24 10.44 3.93
C MET A 137 4.50 10.03 5.38
N LEU A 138 4.89 8.78 5.63
CA LEU A 138 5.24 8.29 6.96
C LEU A 138 6.51 8.95 7.50
N LEU A 139 7.52 9.16 6.65
CA LEU A 139 8.73 9.91 7.02
C LEU A 139 8.38 11.36 7.41
N ALA A 140 7.46 12.00 6.68
CA ALA A 140 6.96 13.31 7.03
C ALA A 140 6.27 13.30 8.41
N LEU A 141 5.51 12.26 8.75
CA LEU A 141 4.87 12.11 10.06
C LEU A 141 5.88 11.96 11.22
N ILE A 142 7.04 11.34 10.99
CA ILE A 142 8.10 11.27 12.02
C ILE A 142 8.57 12.68 12.41
N VAL A 143 8.75 13.56 11.43
CA VAL A 143 9.26 14.92 11.64
C VAL A 143 8.15 15.87 12.11
N LEU A 144 7.03 15.90 11.36
CA LEU A 144 5.94 16.85 11.57
C LEU A 144 4.98 16.43 12.69
N GLY A 145 4.77 15.12 12.90
CA GLY A 145 3.77 14.57 13.82
C GLY A 145 2.32 14.68 13.32
N GLY A 146 1.36 14.28 14.16
CA GLY A 146 -0.09 14.27 13.83
C GLY A 146 -0.78 15.64 13.68
N GLY A 147 -0.07 16.76 13.92
CA GLY A 147 -0.62 18.12 13.80
C GLY A 147 -1.36 18.63 15.05
N ARG A 148 -1.87 19.87 15.00
CA ARG A 148 -2.41 20.60 16.16
C ARG A 148 -3.92 20.53 16.36
N TYR A 149 -4.67 20.14 15.34
CA TYR A 149 -6.14 20.31 15.33
C TYR A 149 -6.90 19.03 15.59
N LEU A 150 -6.47 17.91 15.00
CA LEU A 150 -7.21 16.64 15.04
C LEU A 150 -6.45 15.53 15.78
N SER A 151 -5.19 15.76 16.15
CA SER A 151 -4.35 14.72 16.77
C SER A 151 -4.54 14.65 18.28
N LEU A 152 -4.78 13.43 18.76
CA LEU A 152 -4.78 13.12 20.19
C LEU A 152 -3.40 13.37 20.83
N ASP A 153 -2.29 13.19 20.10
CA ASP A 153 -0.95 13.52 20.60
C ASP A 153 -0.86 14.99 21.07
N TYR A 154 -1.45 15.91 20.30
CA TYR A 154 -1.48 17.32 20.66
C TYR A 154 -2.42 17.60 21.84
N CYS A 155 -3.61 16.98 21.85
CA CYS A 155 -4.59 17.13 22.92
C CYS A 155 -4.00 16.69 24.27
N VAL A 156 -3.38 15.50 24.30
CA VAL A 156 -2.71 14.94 25.48
C VAL A 156 -1.56 15.84 25.94
N LYS A 157 -0.70 16.29 25.02
CA LYS A 157 0.39 17.21 25.35
C LYS A 157 -0.11 18.51 25.98
N ARG A 158 -1.22 19.07 25.48
CA ARG A 158 -1.82 20.30 26.00
C ARG A 158 -2.41 20.12 27.40
N LEU A 159 -3.05 18.97 27.68
CA LEU A 159 -3.61 18.67 29.00
C LEU A 159 -2.51 18.55 30.06
N PHE A 160 -1.46 17.78 29.79
CA PHE A 160 -0.32 17.64 30.72
C PHE A 160 0.45 18.94 30.96
N LEU A 161 0.53 19.83 29.96
CA LEU A 161 1.12 21.16 30.13
C LEU A 161 0.25 22.07 30.99
N LYS A 162 -1.07 21.92 30.95
CA LYS A 162 -2.01 22.74 31.74
C LYS A 162 -2.05 22.34 33.22
N GLU A 163 -1.80 21.08 33.56
CA GLU A 163 -1.71 20.65 34.97
C GLU A 163 -0.41 21.10 35.67
N LYS A 164 0.62 21.50 34.91
CA LYS A 164 1.91 21.93 35.47
C LYS A 164 2.05 23.45 35.65
N VAL A 165 1.04 24.24 35.28
CA VAL A 165 0.99 25.72 35.39
C VAL A 165 -0.08 26.09 36.39
#